data_AF-A0A7V9H370-F1
#
_entry.id   AF-A0A7V9H370-F1
#
_cell.length_a   1.000
_cell.length_b   1.000
_cell.length_c   1.000
_cell.angle_alpha   90.00
_cell.angle_beta   90.00
_cell.angle_gamma   90.00
#
_symmetry.space_group_name_H-M   'P 1'
#
loop_
_entity.id
_entity.type
_entity.pdbx_description
1 polymer ?
#
loop_
_entity_poly.entity_id
_entity_poly.type
_entity_poly.pdbx_seq_one_letter_code
_entity_poly.pdbx_strand_id
1 'polypeptide(L)'
;MVEQASVVRASVVVAVAVLLEAVLGPYLTFGYVSPKFALIGIVFAVSPLRDLQAVLIGFFGGILLDALGSGLFGVGALAGLAAATLASRVGAVQRRGTERVHLAQVVAVSVLAYDLLGWLARTLAGLESPPFAEYAVAGILPDALLNAALAYLVGGWLLKLVNPKKTTWEST
;
A
#
# COMPACT_ATOMS: atom_id res chain seq x y z
N MET A 1 12.31 4.25 23.01
CA MET A 1 11.39 3.10 23.16
C MET A 1 10.10 3.27 22.36
N VAL A 2 9.39 4.42 22.45
CA VAL A 2 8.12 4.64 21.72
C VAL A 2 8.26 4.58 20.19
N GLU A 3 9.36 5.12 19.64
CA GLU A 3 9.60 5.11 18.19
C GLU A 3 9.83 3.70 17.63
N GLN A 4 10.55 2.85 18.37
CA GLN A 4 10.81 1.46 18.00
C GLN A 4 9.53 0.61 18.04
N ALA A 5 8.64 0.83 19.02
CA ALA A 5 7.35 0.17 19.09
C ALA A 5 6.44 0.53 17.90
N SER A 6 6.52 1.78 17.43
CA SER A 6 5.76 2.23 16.24
C SER A 6 6.26 1.56 14.96
N VAL A 7 7.59 1.43 14.79
CA VAL A 7 8.20 0.74 13.65
C VAL A 7 7.82 -0.74 13.65
N VAL A 8 7.96 -1.44 14.78
CA VAL A 8 7.59 -2.86 14.89
C VAL A 8 6.12 -3.08 14.53
N ARG A 9 5.23 -2.23 15.05
CA ARG A 9 3.80 -2.31 14.71
C ARG A 9 3.55 -2.10 13.22
N ALA A 10 4.16 -1.09 12.62
CA ALA A 10 4.03 -0.84 11.19
C ALA A 10 4.51 -2.05 10.37
N SER A 11 5.67 -2.62 10.73
CA SER A 11 6.20 -3.83 10.09
C SER A 11 5.25 -5.02 10.22
N VAL A 12 4.63 -5.23 11.38
CA VAL A 12 3.64 -6.30 11.59
C VAL A 12 2.39 -6.06 10.72
N VAL A 13 1.88 -4.84 10.67
CA VAL A 13 0.72 -4.49 9.82
C VAL A 13 1.03 -4.75 8.35
N VAL A 14 2.22 -4.34 7.88
CA VAL A 14 2.67 -4.60 6.50
C VAL A 14 2.81 -6.10 6.25
N ALA A 15 3.45 -6.84 7.14
CA ALA A 15 3.61 -8.29 6.98
C ALA A 15 2.26 -9.03 6.92
N VAL A 16 1.31 -8.66 7.78
CA VAL A 16 -0.05 -9.21 7.75
C VAL A 16 -0.77 -8.84 6.46
N ALA A 17 -0.64 -7.59 6.00
CA ALA A 17 -1.27 -7.13 4.77
C ALA A 17 -0.74 -7.87 3.53
N VAL A 18 0.58 -8.07 3.45
CA VAL A 18 1.20 -8.86 2.38
C VAL A 18 0.78 -10.33 2.46
N LEU A 19 0.74 -10.91 3.67
CA LEU A 19 0.27 -12.28 3.85
C LEU A 19 -1.20 -12.44 3.42
N LEU A 20 -2.06 -11.48 3.77
CA LEU A 20 -3.46 -11.46 3.34
C LEU A 20 -3.56 -11.37 1.82
N GLU A 21 -2.71 -10.57 1.16
CA GLU A 21 -2.66 -10.52 -0.30
C GLU A 21 -2.21 -11.84 -0.91
N ALA A 22 -1.18 -12.47 -0.38
CA ALA A 22 -0.68 -13.75 -0.87
C ALA A 22 -1.73 -14.88 -0.71
N VAL A 23 -2.47 -14.87 0.40
CA VAL A 23 -3.46 -15.92 0.70
C VAL A 23 -4.80 -15.67 0.03
N LEU A 24 -5.33 -14.45 0.09
CA LEU A 24 -6.68 -14.10 -0.38
C LEU A 24 -6.68 -13.57 -1.82
N GLY A 25 -5.58 -13.00 -2.29
CA GLY A 25 -5.44 -12.43 -3.63
C GLY A 25 -5.89 -13.38 -4.73
N PRO A 26 -5.45 -14.65 -4.76
CA PRO A 26 -5.88 -15.61 -5.78
C PRO A 26 -7.40 -15.86 -5.82
N TYR A 27 -8.08 -15.73 -4.67
CA TYR A 27 -9.53 -15.96 -4.56
C TYR A 27 -10.38 -14.71 -4.79
N LEU A 28 -9.76 -13.52 -4.74
CA LEU A 28 -10.43 -12.23 -4.86
C LEU A 28 -10.04 -11.47 -6.14
N THR A 29 -9.32 -12.14 -7.05
CA THR A 29 -8.94 -11.56 -8.34
C THR A 29 -10.05 -11.77 -9.37
N PHE A 30 -10.52 -10.67 -9.96
CA PHE A 30 -11.55 -10.64 -10.99
C PHE A 30 -10.96 -10.08 -12.30
N GLY A 31 -10.42 -10.97 -13.14
CA GLY A 31 -9.73 -10.56 -14.37
C GLY A 31 -8.47 -9.76 -14.05
N TYR A 32 -8.46 -8.48 -14.44
CA TYR A 32 -7.36 -7.56 -14.18
C TYR A 32 -7.43 -6.84 -12.83
N VAL A 33 -8.54 -6.97 -12.12
CA VAL A 33 -8.81 -6.24 -10.87
C VAL A 33 -8.57 -7.15 -9.68
N SER A 34 -7.77 -6.71 -8.71
CA SER A 34 -7.54 -7.47 -7.48
C SER A 34 -7.28 -6.56 -6.27
N PRO A 35 -7.75 -6.96 -5.07
CA PRO A 35 -7.48 -6.18 -3.87
C PRO A 35 -5.99 -6.22 -3.50
N LYS A 36 -5.35 -5.05 -3.54
CA LYS A 36 -3.94 -4.81 -3.19
C LYS A 36 -3.81 -4.52 -1.70
N PHE A 37 -4.08 -5.54 -0.87
CA PHE A 37 -4.01 -5.39 0.59
C PHE A 37 -2.65 -4.91 1.07
N ALA A 38 -1.56 -5.36 0.46
CA ALA A 38 -0.19 -4.95 0.78
C ALA A 38 0.01 -3.44 0.60
N LEU A 39 -0.41 -2.87 -0.53
CA LEU A 39 -0.27 -1.43 -0.78
C LEU A 39 -1.13 -0.61 0.18
N ILE A 40 -2.37 -1.05 0.44
CA ILE A 40 -3.22 -0.43 1.47
C ILE A 40 -2.52 -0.49 2.84
N GLY A 41 -2.03 -1.67 3.22
CA GLY A 41 -1.30 -1.88 4.48
C GLY A 41 -0.09 -0.97 4.61
N ILE A 42 0.75 -0.88 3.57
CA ILE A 42 1.93 -0.01 3.54
C ILE A 42 1.53 1.45 3.75
N VAL A 43 0.60 1.98 2.95
CA VAL A 43 0.18 3.40 3.03
C VAL A 43 -0.29 3.77 4.43
N PHE A 44 -1.13 2.94 5.05
CA PHE A 44 -1.66 3.22 6.39
C PHE A 44 -0.67 2.92 7.51
N ALA A 45 0.19 1.91 7.37
CA ALA A 45 1.18 1.55 8.39
C ALA A 45 2.29 2.60 8.53
N VAL A 46 2.68 3.22 7.42
CA VAL A 46 3.80 4.17 7.39
C VAL A 46 3.37 5.62 7.56
N SER A 47 2.07 5.93 7.52
CA SER A 47 1.56 7.30 7.66
C SER A 47 1.99 8.04 8.94
N PRO A 48 2.17 7.41 10.13
CA PRO A 48 2.64 8.13 11.31
C PRO A 48 4.17 8.15 11.43
N LEU A 49 4.91 7.51 10.52
CA LEU A 49 6.35 7.33 10.63
C LEU A 49 7.12 8.49 9.98
N ARG A 50 8.39 8.60 10.36
CA ARG A 50 9.33 9.56 9.76
C ARG A 50 9.81 9.08 8.39
N ASP A 51 10.18 10.02 7.53
CA ASP A 51 10.51 9.79 6.11
C ASP A 51 11.40 8.55 5.87
N LEU A 52 12.56 8.42 6.53
CA LEU A 52 13.45 7.28 6.28
C LEU A 52 12.85 5.92 6.70
N GLN A 53 12.21 5.85 7.87
CA GLN A 53 11.58 4.61 8.36
C GLN A 53 10.40 4.21 7.50
N ALA A 54 9.58 5.19 7.08
CA ALA A 54 8.47 4.97 6.18
C ALA A 54 8.94 4.37 4.86
N VAL A 55 9.96 4.98 4.23
CA VAL A 55 10.51 4.52 2.96
C VAL A 55 11.09 3.11 3.07
N LEU A 56 11.86 2.83 4.14
CA LEU A 56 12.42 1.49 4.35
C LEU A 56 11.34 0.43 4.53
N ILE A 57 10.31 0.70 5.35
CA ILE A 57 9.20 -0.25 5.56
C ILE A 57 8.40 -0.45 4.27
N GLY A 58 8.15 0.61 3.51
CA GLY A 58 7.47 0.49 2.21
C GLY A 58 8.27 -0.33 1.21
N PHE A 59 9.56 -0.06 1.07
CA PHE A 59 10.44 -0.79 0.16
C PHE A 59 10.54 -2.28 0.54
N PHE A 60 10.83 -2.60 1.81
CA PHE A 60 10.91 -4.00 2.26
C PHE A 60 9.55 -4.70 2.28
N GLY A 61 8.46 -3.98 2.55
CA GLY A 61 7.09 -4.49 2.38
C GLY A 61 6.79 -4.86 0.93
N GLY A 62 7.27 -4.03 -0.01
CA GLY A 62 7.22 -4.31 -1.44
C GLY A 62 8.06 -5.51 -1.86
N ILE A 63 9.28 -5.66 -1.31
CA ILE A 63 10.10 -6.87 -1.51
C ILE A 63 9.38 -8.11 -1.01
N LEU A 64 8.73 -8.02 0.17
CA LEU A 64 7.97 -9.14 0.72
C LEU A 64 6.79 -9.52 -0.19
N LEU A 65 6.12 -8.53 -0.77
CA LEU A 65 5.08 -8.74 -1.78
C LEU A 65 5.64 -9.45 -3.02
N ASP A 66 6.80 -9.02 -3.51
CA ASP A 66 7.46 -9.67 -4.65
C ASP A 66 7.88 -11.11 -4.36
N ALA A 67 8.32 -11.38 -3.12
CA ALA A 67 8.76 -12.72 -2.70
C ALA A 67 7.60 -13.70 -2.51
N LEU A 68 6.43 -13.22 -2.09
CA LEU A 68 5.24 -14.05 -1.85
C LEU A 68 4.29 -14.07 -3.05
N GLY A 69 4.42 -13.12 -3.98
CA GLY A 69 3.63 -13.03 -5.20
C GLY A 69 4.20 -13.85 -6.35
N SER A 70 3.40 -14.02 -7.40
CA SER A 70 3.80 -14.67 -8.65
C SER A 70 4.24 -13.68 -9.75
N GLY A 71 4.51 -12.43 -9.36
CA GLY A 71 4.85 -11.33 -10.28
C GLY A 71 6.34 -11.24 -10.60
N LEU A 72 6.72 -10.21 -11.36
CA LEU A 72 8.13 -9.88 -11.59
C LEU A 72 8.70 -9.21 -10.33
N PHE A 73 9.84 -9.74 -9.87
CA PHE A 73 10.52 -9.22 -8.69
C PHE A 73 11.01 -7.78 -8.93
N GLY A 74 10.80 -6.89 -7.95
CA GLY A 74 11.15 -5.48 -7.99
C GLY A 74 9.95 -4.55 -8.25
N VAL A 75 8.85 -5.04 -8.83
CA VAL A 75 7.65 -4.23 -9.07
C VAL A 75 7.01 -3.82 -7.76
N GLY A 76 6.81 -4.77 -6.85
CA GLY A 76 6.33 -4.54 -5.50
C GLY A 76 7.29 -3.66 -4.71
N ALA A 77 8.60 -3.89 -4.79
CA ALA A 77 9.60 -3.06 -4.11
C ALA A 77 9.51 -1.57 -4.52
N LEU A 78 9.42 -1.29 -5.82
CA LEU A 78 9.29 0.08 -6.34
C LEU A 78 7.94 0.70 -5.98
N ALA A 79 6.85 -0.06 -6.10
CA ALA A 79 5.52 0.42 -5.74
C ALA A 79 5.38 0.68 -4.23
N GLY A 80 5.95 -0.19 -3.38
CA GLY A 80 5.97 -0.01 -1.94
C GLY A 80 6.79 1.21 -1.52
N LEU A 81 7.90 1.48 -2.20
CA LEU A 81 8.67 2.71 -2.02
C LEU A 81 7.87 3.95 -2.46
N ALA A 82 7.19 3.90 -3.61
CA ALA A 82 6.32 4.99 -4.06
C ALA A 82 5.16 5.23 -3.07
N ALA A 83 4.50 4.16 -2.62
CA ALA A 83 3.42 4.22 -1.65
C ALA A 83 3.86 4.88 -0.33
N ALA A 84 5.01 4.47 0.21
CA ALA A 84 5.51 5.01 1.46
C ALA A 84 5.99 6.46 1.34
N THR A 85 6.64 6.83 0.24
CA THR A 85 7.07 8.22 0.00
C THR A 85 5.87 9.15 -0.14
N LEU A 86 4.82 8.75 -0.85
CA LEU A 86 3.58 9.53 -0.98
C LEU A 86 2.84 9.62 0.36
N ALA A 87 2.74 8.51 1.10
CA ALA A 87 2.05 8.46 2.38
C ALA A 87 2.72 9.34 3.45
N SER A 88 4.07 9.34 3.53
CA SER A 88 4.79 10.15 4.52
C SER A 88 4.62 11.65 4.28
N ARG A 89 4.57 12.06 3.01
CA ARG A 89 4.33 13.46 2.61
C ARG A 89 2.92 13.93 2.95
N VAL A 90 1.92 13.06 2.78
CA VAL A 90 0.53 13.38 3.08
C VAL A 90 0.29 13.49 4.59
N GLY A 91 0.94 12.65 5.40
CA GLY A 91 0.87 12.73 6.87
C GLY A 91 1.42 14.03 7.45
N ALA A 92 2.42 14.64 6.80
CA ALA A 92 3.04 15.89 7.25
C ALA A 92 2.17 17.15 7.04
N VAL A 93 1.18 17.10 6.14
CA VAL A 93 0.42 18.29 5.67
C VAL A 93 -1.00 18.36 6.27
N GLN A 94 -1.46 17.33 6.98
CA GLN A 94 -2.88 17.10 7.22
C GLN A 94 -3.54 17.88 8.37
N ARG A 95 -4.81 18.26 8.14
CA ARG A 95 -5.78 18.71 9.15
C ARG A 95 -6.65 17.53 9.61
N ARG A 96 -6.98 17.46 10.91
CA ARG A 96 -7.84 16.41 11.49
C ARG A 96 -9.20 16.36 10.77
N GLY A 97 -9.50 15.27 10.06
CA GLY A 97 -10.80 15.01 9.44
C GLY A 97 -10.75 14.48 8.00
N THR A 98 -9.78 14.91 7.19
CA THR A 98 -9.65 14.50 5.77
C THR A 98 -8.63 13.37 5.55
N GLU A 99 -8.07 12.84 6.63
CA GLU A 99 -6.95 11.89 6.61
C GLU A 99 -7.25 10.62 5.81
N ARG A 100 -8.43 10.02 6.00
CA ARG A 100 -8.85 8.82 5.25
C ARG A 100 -8.97 9.08 3.76
N VAL A 101 -9.46 10.25 3.36
CA VAL A 101 -9.68 10.58 1.94
C VAL A 101 -8.34 10.71 1.23
N HIS A 102 -7.41 11.46 1.81
CA HIS A 102 -6.09 11.63 1.20
C HIS A 102 -5.28 10.33 1.19
N LEU A 103 -5.34 9.51 2.25
CA LEU A 103 -4.67 8.20 2.23
C LEU A 103 -5.31 7.26 1.19
N ALA A 104 -6.62 7.31 0.99
CA ALA A 104 -7.27 6.59 -0.10
C ALA A 104 -6.81 7.07 -1.49
N GLN A 105 -6.59 8.39 -1.66
CA GLN A 105 -5.99 8.94 -2.89
C GLN A 105 -4.55 8.45 -3.08
N VAL A 106 -3.75 8.40 -2.02
CA VAL A 106 -2.40 7.83 -2.06
C VAL A 106 -2.44 6.37 -2.47
N VAL A 107 -3.37 5.57 -1.92
CA VAL A 107 -3.58 4.18 -2.35
C VAL A 107 -3.91 4.12 -3.84
N ALA A 108 -4.84 4.95 -4.32
CA ALA A 108 -5.21 4.97 -5.74
C ALA A 108 -3.98 5.20 -6.63
N VAL A 109 -3.20 6.24 -6.34
CA VAL A 109 -1.98 6.57 -7.09
C VAL A 109 -0.92 5.45 -6.97
N SER A 110 -0.79 4.82 -5.81
CA SER A 110 0.17 3.74 -5.60
C SER A 110 -0.20 2.48 -6.39
N VAL A 111 -1.49 2.15 -6.46
CA VAL A 111 -1.99 1.02 -7.25
C VAL A 111 -1.82 1.28 -8.74
N LEU A 112 -2.15 2.49 -9.21
CA LEU A 112 -1.86 2.92 -10.59
C LEU A 112 -0.38 2.74 -10.93
N ALA A 113 0.51 3.17 -10.03
CA ALA A 113 1.94 3.03 -10.21
C ALA A 113 2.36 1.55 -10.24
N TYR A 114 1.83 0.71 -9.33
CA TYR A 114 2.10 -0.71 -9.30
C TYR A 114 1.70 -1.41 -10.61
N ASP A 115 0.48 -1.17 -11.10
CA ASP A 115 0.00 -1.83 -12.31
C ASP A 115 0.73 -1.34 -13.56
N LEU A 116 1.05 -0.04 -13.63
CA LEU A 116 1.83 0.53 -14.74
C LEU A 116 3.26 -0.03 -14.74
N LEU A 117 3.89 -0.12 -13.56
CA LEU A 117 5.21 -0.74 -13.40
C LEU A 117 5.18 -2.21 -13.78
N GLY A 118 4.14 -2.95 -13.37
CA GLY A 118 3.94 -4.35 -13.73
C GLY A 118 3.77 -4.55 -15.23
N TRP A 119 2.96 -3.72 -15.88
CA TRP A 119 2.78 -3.74 -17.33
C TRP A 119 4.07 -3.43 -18.09
N LEU A 120 4.79 -2.39 -17.65
CA LEU A 120 6.06 -1.98 -18.24
C LEU A 120 7.12 -3.08 -18.07
N ALA A 121 7.23 -3.65 -16.86
CA ALA A 121 8.18 -4.71 -16.56
C ALA A 121 7.93 -5.96 -17.41
N ARG A 122 6.67 -6.38 -17.62
CA ARG A 122 6.33 -7.49 -18.52
C ARG A 122 6.73 -7.21 -19.96
N THR A 123 6.42 -6.00 -20.43
CA THR A 123 6.74 -5.57 -21.80
C THR A 123 8.25 -5.56 -22.03
N LEU A 124 9.03 -5.04 -21.07
CA LEU A 124 10.49 -5.03 -21.15
C LEU A 124 11.12 -6.43 -21.00
N ALA A 125 10.47 -7.32 -20.26
CA ALA A 125 10.89 -8.72 -20.11
C ALA A 125 10.55 -9.59 -21.35
N GLY A 126 9.89 -9.02 -22.38
CA GLY A 126 9.48 -9.77 -23.56
C GLY A 126 8.36 -10.79 -23.29
N LEU A 127 7.64 -10.63 -22.17
CA LEU A 127 6.47 -11.45 -21.85
C LEU A 127 5.24 -10.90 -22.58
N GLU A 128 4.27 -11.77 -22.85
CA GLU A 128 2.99 -11.32 -23.40
C GLU A 128 2.33 -10.31 -22.45
N SER A 129 2.08 -9.10 -22.97
CA SER A 129 1.38 -8.03 -22.27
C SER A 129 0.14 -7.61 -23.06
N PRO A 130 -1.00 -7.36 -22.37
CA PRO A 130 -2.19 -6.88 -23.04
C PRO A 130 -1.94 -5.50 -23.67
N PRO A 131 -2.70 -5.14 -24.73
CA PRO A 131 -2.64 -3.80 -25.31
C PRO A 131 -2.86 -2.73 -24.25
N PHE A 132 -2.01 -1.70 -24.23
CA PHE A 132 -2.01 -0.69 -23.17
C PHE A 132 -3.38 -0.02 -22.99
N ALA A 133 -4.04 0.37 -24.09
CA ALA A 133 -5.31 1.09 -24.02
C ALA A 133 -6.43 0.25 -23.38
N GLU A 134 -6.48 -1.05 -23.68
CA GLU A 134 -7.44 -1.97 -23.07
C GLU A 134 -7.11 -2.17 -21.59
N TYR A 135 -5.84 -2.42 -21.27
CA TYR A 135 -5.40 -2.65 -19.90
C TYR A 135 -5.59 -1.40 -19.02
N ALA A 136 -5.39 -0.20 -19.57
CA ALA A 136 -5.59 1.05 -18.84
C ALA A 136 -7.05 1.24 -18.40
N VAL A 137 -8.01 0.93 -19.28
CA VAL A 137 -9.44 1.16 -19.03
C VAL A 137 -10.09 0.00 -18.28
N ALA A 138 -9.74 -1.25 -18.61
CA ALA A 138 -10.36 -2.44 -18.04
C ALA A 138 -9.61 -3.01 -16.82
N GLY A 139 -8.36 -2.60 -16.61
CA GLY A 139 -7.51 -3.08 -15.50
C GLY A 139 -7.09 -1.96 -14.56
N ILE A 140 -6.15 -1.13 -15.00
CA ILE A 140 -5.45 -0.14 -14.15
C ILE A 140 -6.43 0.82 -13.44
N LEU A 141 -7.34 1.45 -14.21
CA LEU A 141 -8.27 2.43 -13.66
C LEU A 141 -9.29 1.80 -12.68
N PRO A 142 -10.04 0.74 -13.04
CA PRO A 142 -10.98 0.12 -12.11
C PRO A 142 -10.29 -0.49 -10.89
N ASP A 143 -9.07 -1.01 -11.03
CA ASP A 143 -8.32 -1.57 -9.91
C ASP A 143 -7.92 -0.48 -8.90
N ALA A 144 -7.38 0.64 -9.38
CA ALA A 144 -7.07 1.78 -8.53
C ALA A 144 -8.32 2.34 -7.81
N LEU A 145 -9.45 2.42 -8.49
CA LEU A 145 -10.71 2.88 -7.91
C LEU A 145 -11.25 1.91 -6.85
N LEU A 146 -11.20 0.61 -7.11
CA LEU A 146 -11.60 -0.41 -6.14
C LEU A 146 -10.74 -0.32 -4.88
N ASN A 147 -9.43 -0.26 -5.04
CA ASN A 147 -8.50 -0.21 -3.92
C ASN A 147 -8.60 1.10 -3.13
N ALA A 148 -8.86 2.22 -3.80
CA ALA A 148 -9.16 3.50 -3.14
C ALA A 148 -10.46 3.43 -2.33
N ALA A 149 -11.50 2.80 -2.88
CA ALA A 149 -12.78 2.61 -2.17
C ALA A 149 -12.58 1.72 -0.93
N LEU A 150 -11.87 0.60 -1.07
CA LEU A 150 -11.52 -0.27 0.05
C LEU A 150 -10.73 0.49 1.12
N ALA A 151 -9.70 1.23 0.72
CA ALA A 151 -8.89 2.07 1.60
C ALA A 151 -9.72 3.12 2.34
N TYR A 152 -10.68 3.75 1.67
CA TYR A 152 -11.57 4.73 2.31
C TYR A 152 -12.48 4.08 3.37
N LEU A 153 -13.06 2.91 3.05
CA LEU A 153 -13.96 2.17 3.94
C LEU A 153 -13.25 1.65 5.19
N VAL A 154 -12.10 1.00 5.02
CA VAL A 154 -11.34 0.37 6.13
C VAL A 154 -10.35 1.33 6.79
N GLY A 155 -10.08 2.48 6.18
CA GLY A 155 -8.96 3.35 6.52
C GLY A 155 -8.94 3.84 7.96
N GLY A 156 -10.09 4.12 8.58
CA GLY A 156 -10.05 4.52 9.97
C GLY A 156 -10.05 3.42 11.00
N TRP A 157 -10.30 2.18 10.61
CA TRP A 157 -9.90 1.05 11.45
C TRP A 157 -8.38 0.92 11.42
N LEU A 158 -7.77 1.00 10.23
CA LEU A 158 -6.31 0.97 10.07
C LEU A 158 -5.61 2.10 10.83
N LEU A 159 -6.10 3.34 10.74
CA LEU A 159 -5.53 4.47 11.49
C LEU A 159 -5.61 4.28 13.01
N LYS A 160 -6.65 3.63 13.53
CA LYS A 160 -6.76 3.33 14.97
C LYS A 160 -5.73 2.28 15.40
N LEU A 161 -5.48 1.27 14.58
CA LEU A 161 -4.46 0.26 14.84
C LEU A 161 -3.07 0.89 14.86
N VAL A 162 -2.80 1.76 13.90
CA VAL A 162 -1.48 2.35 13.67
C VAL A 162 -1.22 3.60 14.53
N ASN A 163 -2.25 4.25 15.08
CA ASN A 163 -2.11 5.39 15.98
C ASN A 163 -3.05 5.25 17.20
N PRO A 164 -2.79 4.30 18.12
CA PRO A 164 -3.54 4.20 19.36
C PRO A 164 -3.33 5.49 20.15
N LYS A 165 -4.42 6.16 20.52
CA LYS A 165 -4.38 7.32 21.42
C LYS A 165 -3.51 6.97 22.62
N LYS A 166 -2.50 7.79 22.91
CA LYS A 166 -1.82 7.75 24.21
C LYS A 166 -2.88 7.93 25.29
N THR A 167 -3.16 6.87 26.04
CA THR A 167 -3.99 6.94 27.23
C THR A 167 -3.32 7.89 28.22
N THR A 168 -4.04 8.92 28.64
CA THR A 168 -3.62 10.03 29.49
C THR A 168 -3.21 9.63 30.92
N TRP A 169 -3.04 8.33 31.20
CA TRP A 169 -2.79 7.79 32.54
C TRP A 169 -1.28 7.66 32.87
N GLU A 170 -0.37 7.93 31.93
CA GLU A 170 1.08 7.89 32.16
C GLU A 170 1.66 9.24 32.66
N SER A 171 0.82 10.20 33.02
CA SER A 171 1.25 11.52 33.52
C SER A 171 0.78 11.81 34.95
N THR A 172 0.81 10.82 35.84
CA THR A 172 0.59 11.03 37.27
C THR A 172 1.61 10.26 38.08
#